data_AF-A0A9N8JVS5-F1
#
_entry.id   AF-A0A9N8JVS5-F1
#
_cell.length_a   1.000
_cell.length_b   1.000
_cell.length_c   1.000
_cell.angle_alpha   90.00
_cell.angle_beta   90.00
_cell.angle_gamma   90.00
#
_symmetry.space_group_name_H-M   'P 1'
#
loop_
_entity.id
_entity.type
_entity.pdbx_description
1 polymer ?
#
loop_
_entity_poly.entity_id
_entity_poly.type
_entity_poly.pdbx_seq_one_letter_code
_entity_poly.pdbx_strand_id
1 'polypeptide(L)'
;MADPSIYTYPSPLEGYENLPSLPDEKNADGKSYVNPPATRPSPAYESFVSPITNDERGGFDVHIYFQQNIESEVKFATELWERIRREFPELRVYRLWDKPVGPHPIAMFEVNLFTPAQFGAFIPWLVINRGPLSALLHPNTGDDIRDHTQRATWLGQPFPLQVGLLRKMLQKRAEEAQNGQKTN
;
A
#
# COMPACT_ATOMS: atom_id res chain seq x y z
N MET A 1 0.95 15.07 3.77
CA MET A 1 0.03 14.36 4.67
C MET A 1 -1.36 14.95 4.49
N ALA A 2 -2.39 14.12 4.38
CA ALA A 2 -3.77 14.61 4.32
C ALA A 2 -4.24 15.03 5.71
N ASP A 3 -5.14 16.02 5.77
CA ASP A 3 -5.83 16.39 6.99
C ASP A 3 -6.69 15.20 7.45
N PRO A 4 -6.50 14.64 8.65
CA PRO A 4 -7.32 13.52 9.10
C PRO A 4 -8.78 13.92 9.36
N SER A 5 -9.07 15.21 9.61
CA SER A 5 -10.41 15.71 9.98
C SER A 5 -11.41 15.70 8.83
N ILE A 6 -10.94 15.62 7.58
CA ILE A 6 -11.83 15.51 6.41
C ILE A 6 -12.37 14.10 6.18
N TYR A 7 -11.99 13.13 7.02
CA TYR A 7 -12.44 11.75 6.95
C TYR A 7 -13.19 11.34 8.21
N THR A 8 -14.15 10.42 8.04
CA THR A 8 -14.77 9.71 9.15
C THR A 8 -14.02 8.40 9.42
N TYR A 9 -14.08 7.97 10.68
CA TYR A 9 -13.47 6.74 11.17
C TYR A 9 -14.54 5.99 11.97
N PRO A 10 -14.97 4.81 11.52
CA PRO A 10 -15.83 3.96 12.34
C PRO A 10 -15.08 3.53 13.61
N SER A 11 -15.85 3.09 14.62
CA SER A 11 -15.28 2.51 15.82
C SER A 11 -14.45 1.26 15.44
N PRO A 12 -13.20 1.12 15.92
CA PRO A 12 -12.46 -0.14 15.77
C PRO A 12 -13.14 -1.33 16.46
N LEU A 13 -14.12 -1.08 17.34
CA LEU A 13 -14.95 -2.11 17.98
C LEU A 13 -16.25 -2.39 17.20
N GLU A 14 -16.43 -1.84 16.00
CA GLU A 14 -17.58 -2.15 15.16
C GLU A 14 -17.69 -3.66 14.92
N GLY A 15 -18.83 -4.25 15.29
CA GLY A 15 -19.06 -5.70 15.24
C GLY A 15 -18.65 -6.47 16.51
N TYR A 16 -18.09 -5.80 17.52
CA TYR A 16 -17.64 -6.39 18.79
C TYR A 16 -18.36 -5.79 20.02
N GLU A 17 -19.34 -4.91 19.83
CA GLU A 17 -19.94 -4.08 20.89
C GLU A 17 -20.66 -4.87 21.98
N ASN A 18 -21.15 -6.07 21.64
CA ASN A 18 -21.94 -6.92 22.54
C ASN A 18 -21.13 -8.07 23.15
N LEU A 19 -19.81 -8.06 23.00
CA LEU A 19 -18.96 -9.12 23.58
C LEU A 19 -18.64 -8.85 25.05
N PRO A 20 -18.37 -9.90 25.84
CA PRO A 20 -17.87 -9.75 27.21
C PRO A 20 -16.55 -8.96 27.24
N SER A 21 -16.29 -8.27 28.35
CA SER A 21 -15.00 -7.62 28.60
C SER A 21 -13.85 -8.64 28.54
N LEU A 22 -12.71 -8.20 27.98
CA LEU A 22 -11.49 -9.00 27.96
C LEU A 22 -10.84 -9.08 29.36
N PRO A 23 -10.12 -10.17 29.68
CA PRO A 23 -9.41 -10.31 30.95
C PRO A 23 -8.15 -9.43 31.01
N ASP A 24 -7.78 -9.00 32.22
CA ASP A 24 -6.53 -8.26 32.48
C ASP A 24 -5.34 -9.18 32.82
N GLU A 25 -5.50 -10.50 32.71
CA GLU A 25 -4.46 -11.50 32.98
C GLU A 25 -3.26 -11.32 32.04
N LYS A 26 -2.05 -11.50 32.57
CA LYS A 26 -0.79 -11.35 31.84
C LYS A 26 -0.20 -12.70 31.46
N ASN A 27 0.38 -12.79 30.26
CA ASN A 27 1.21 -13.93 29.87
C ASN A 27 2.49 -14.00 30.72
N ALA A 28 3.25 -15.09 30.57
CA ALA A 28 4.49 -15.35 31.31
C ALA A 28 5.57 -14.26 31.17
N ASP A 29 5.54 -13.45 30.11
CA ASP A 29 6.44 -12.31 29.93
C ASP A 29 6.12 -11.12 30.86
N GLY A 30 5.00 -11.16 31.58
CA GLY A 30 4.51 -10.12 32.50
C GLY A 30 4.03 -8.85 31.81
N LYS A 31 4.01 -8.79 30.48
CA LYS A 31 3.74 -7.59 29.68
C LYS A 31 2.51 -7.76 28.79
N SER A 32 2.47 -8.84 28.01
CA SER A 32 1.38 -9.12 27.07
C SER A 32 0.16 -9.68 27.80
N TYR A 33 -1.04 -9.39 27.28
CA TYR A 33 -2.30 -9.86 27.85
C TYR A 33 -2.67 -11.25 27.31
N VAL A 34 -3.32 -12.05 28.15
CA VAL A 34 -3.95 -13.30 27.72
C VAL A 34 -5.19 -12.94 26.91
N ASN A 35 -5.15 -13.17 25.60
CA ASN A 35 -6.33 -13.05 24.77
C ASN A 35 -7.12 -14.37 24.79
N PRO A 36 -8.47 -14.33 24.94
CA PRO A 36 -9.28 -15.54 24.84
C PRO A 36 -9.01 -16.27 23.51
N PRO A 37 -8.92 -17.62 23.52
CA PRO A 37 -8.63 -18.36 22.30
C PRO A 37 -9.76 -18.16 21.28
N ALA A 38 -9.39 -17.79 20.06
CA ALA A 38 -10.32 -17.73 18.93
C ALA A 38 -10.52 -19.13 18.33
N THR A 39 -11.73 -19.43 17.86
CA THR A 39 -12.04 -20.70 17.19
C THR A 39 -11.33 -20.85 15.84
N ARG A 40 -10.98 -19.72 15.20
CA ARG A 40 -10.22 -19.64 13.96
C ARG A 40 -9.41 -18.33 13.93
N PRO A 41 -8.33 -18.25 13.13
CA PRO A 41 -7.64 -17.00 12.85
C PRO A 41 -8.57 -15.95 12.21
N SER A 42 -8.13 -14.70 12.21
CA SER A 42 -8.82 -13.62 11.50
C SER A 42 -8.92 -13.95 9.99
N PRO A 43 -10.07 -13.69 9.34
CA PRO A 43 -10.19 -13.80 7.88
C PRO A 43 -9.17 -12.93 7.11
N ALA A 44 -8.59 -11.92 7.76
CA ALA A 44 -7.55 -11.06 7.19
C ALA A 44 -6.26 -11.80 6.80
N TYR A 45 -6.05 -13.04 7.29
CA TYR A 45 -4.96 -13.90 6.85
C TYR A 45 -5.18 -14.47 5.44
N GLU A 46 -6.44 -14.55 4.98
CA GLU A 46 -6.83 -15.19 3.72
C GLU A 46 -7.03 -14.16 2.60
N SER A 47 -7.62 -13.01 2.92
CA SER A 47 -7.87 -11.92 1.96
C SER A 47 -7.65 -10.56 2.60
N PHE A 48 -7.32 -9.54 1.80
CA PHE A 48 -7.30 -8.17 2.29
C PHE A 48 -8.71 -7.75 2.74
N VAL A 49 -8.77 -7.03 3.86
CA VAL A 49 -10.04 -6.58 4.45
C VAL A 49 -10.67 -5.46 3.62
N SER A 50 -12.00 -5.46 3.52
CA SER A 50 -12.74 -4.34 2.92
C SER A 50 -12.35 -3.02 3.59
N PRO A 51 -12.14 -1.92 2.84
CA PRO A 51 -12.43 -1.75 1.41
C PRO A 51 -11.28 -2.08 0.46
N ILE A 52 -10.20 -2.73 0.91
CA ILE A 52 -9.09 -3.09 0.03
C ILE A 52 -9.56 -4.13 -0.99
N THR A 53 -9.28 -3.88 -2.27
CA THR A 53 -9.66 -4.82 -3.32
C THR A 53 -8.83 -6.11 -3.26
N ASN A 54 -9.44 -7.20 -3.71
CA ASN A 54 -8.81 -8.51 -3.90
C ASN A 54 -8.95 -8.99 -5.36
N ASP A 55 -9.26 -8.08 -6.29
CA ASP A 55 -9.40 -8.37 -7.72
C ASP A 55 -8.07 -8.21 -8.48
N GLU A 56 -8.16 -8.23 -9.82
CA GLU A 56 -7.02 -8.09 -10.73
C GLU A 56 -6.27 -6.75 -10.64
N ARG A 57 -6.82 -5.72 -9.98
CA ARG A 57 -6.10 -4.46 -9.69
C ARG A 57 -4.96 -4.71 -8.71
N GLY A 58 -5.11 -5.67 -7.79
CA GLY A 58 -4.22 -5.87 -6.65
C GLY A 58 -4.60 -4.99 -5.46
N GLY A 59 -4.41 -5.51 -4.25
CA GLY A 59 -4.81 -4.83 -3.02
C GLY A 59 -3.84 -3.76 -2.53
N PHE A 60 -2.56 -3.85 -2.88
CA PHE A 60 -1.55 -2.84 -2.54
C PHE A 60 -0.61 -2.56 -3.70
N ASP A 61 -0.21 -1.30 -3.80
CA ASP A 61 0.84 -0.87 -4.72
C ASP A 61 2.05 -0.41 -3.90
N VAL A 62 3.23 -0.84 -4.34
CA VAL A 62 4.52 -0.46 -3.77
C VAL A 62 5.31 0.28 -4.83
N HIS A 63 5.55 1.56 -4.60
CA HIS A 63 6.34 2.43 -5.48
C HIS A 63 7.71 2.64 -4.88
N ILE A 64 8.75 2.12 -5.52
CA ILE A 64 10.14 2.23 -5.08
C ILE A 64 10.81 3.37 -5.84
N TYR A 65 11.30 4.38 -5.11
CA TYR A 65 11.83 5.60 -5.68
C TYR A 65 13.35 5.63 -5.68
N PHE A 66 13.91 6.28 -6.69
CA PHE A 66 15.34 6.52 -6.83
C PHE A 66 15.58 7.88 -7.50
N GLN A 67 16.69 8.52 -7.17
CA GLN A 67 17.09 9.77 -7.78
C GLN A 67 17.69 9.50 -9.16
N GLN A 68 16.98 9.87 -10.23
CA GLN A 68 17.39 9.58 -11.61
C GLN A 68 18.70 10.26 -12.05
N ASN A 69 19.16 11.29 -11.32
CA ASN A 69 20.42 11.99 -11.56
C ASN A 69 21.59 11.44 -10.73
N ILE A 70 21.39 10.40 -9.92
CA ILE A 70 22.43 9.74 -9.13
C ILE A 70 22.67 8.35 -9.71
N GLU A 71 23.78 8.16 -10.42
CA GLU A 71 24.09 6.93 -11.14
C GLU A 71 24.07 5.68 -10.24
N SER A 72 24.58 5.79 -9.01
CA SER A 72 24.57 4.68 -8.05
C SER A 72 23.17 4.27 -7.61
N GLU A 73 22.22 5.22 -7.47
CA GLU A 73 20.83 4.91 -7.16
C GLU A 73 20.11 4.30 -8.35
N VAL A 74 20.34 4.82 -9.57
CA VAL A 74 19.78 4.25 -10.81
C VAL A 74 20.24 2.80 -10.98
N LYS A 75 21.54 2.54 -10.80
CA LYS A 75 22.09 1.19 -10.85
C LYS A 75 21.46 0.29 -9.79
N PHE A 76 21.42 0.73 -8.53
CA PHE A 76 20.85 -0.06 -7.43
C PHE A 76 19.35 -0.35 -7.65
N ALA A 77 18.57 0.63 -8.10
CA ALA A 77 17.15 0.45 -8.41
C ALA A 77 16.94 -0.54 -9.54
N THR A 78 17.79 -0.51 -10.57
CA THR A 78 17.72 -1.46 -11.70
C THR A 78 18.04 -2.89 -11.25
N GLU A 79 19.09 -3.06 -10.44
CA GLU A 79 19.46 -4.36 -9.87
C GLU A 79 18.41 -4.90 -8.90
N LEU A 80 17.83 -4.03 -8.06
CA LEU A 80 16.73 -4.39 -7.17
C LEU A 80 15.48 -4.80 -7.95
N TRP A 81 15.12 -4.03 -8.99
CA TRP A 81 14.01 -4.35 -9.88
C TRP A 81 14.19 -5.72 -10.55
N GLU A 82 15.40 -6.02 -11.05
CA GLU A 82 15.71 -7.34 -11.60
C GLU A 82 15.59 -8.43 -10.53
N ARG A 83 16.15 -8.21 -9.34
CA ARG A 83 16.10 -9.18 -8.25
C ARG A 83 14.67 -9.51 -7.84
N ILE A 84 13.80 -8.51 -7.70
CA ILE A 84 12.38 -8.72 -7.37
C ILE A 84 11.73 -9.62 -8.43
N ARG A 85 11.98 -9.39 -9.72
CA ARG A 85 11.42 -10.21 -10.80
C ARG A 85 11.93 -11.66 -10.81
N ARG A 86 13.13 -11.91 -10.28
CA ARG A 86 13.71 -13.26 -10.16
C ARG A 86 13.21 -13.99 -8.92
N GLU A 87 13.08 -13.28 -7.80
CA GLU A 87 12.76 -13.85 -6.49
C GLU A 87 11.24 -13.97 -6.25
N PHE A 88 10.45 -13.07 -6.85
CA PHE A 88 8.99 -13.05 -6.77
C PHE A 88 8.36 -12.96 -8.17
N PRO A 89 8.56 -13.98 -9.04
CA PRO A 89 8.03 -13.96 -10.41
C PRO A 89 6.49 -13.91 -10.47
N GLU A 90 5.80 -14.23 -9.38
CA GLU A 90 4.35 -14.17 -9.23
C GLU A 90 3.81 -12.75 -8.97
N LEU A 91 4.66 -11.80 -8.59
CA LEU A 91 4.24 -10.41 -8.38
C LEU A 91 4.15 -9.67 -9.71
N ARG A 92 3.20 -8.73 -9.80
CA ARG A 92 3.12 -7.83 -10.95
C ARG A 92 4.12 -6.70 -10.75
N VAL A 93 5.20 -6.73 -11.53
CA VAL A 93 6.27 -5.72 -11.50
C VAL A 93 6.22 -4.90 -12.78
N TYR A 94 6.06 -3.59 -12.67
CA TYR A 94 6.04 -2.69 -13.83
C TYR A 94 7.44 -2.25 -14.25
N ARG A 95 7.51 -1.60 -15.41
CA ARG A 95 8.75 -1.02 -15.93
C ARG A 95 9.32 0.06 -15.01
N LEU A 96 10.63 0.28 -15.12
CA LEU A 96 11.29 1.45 -14.56
C LEU A 96 10.84 2.71 -15.27
N TRP A 97 10.47 3.73 -14.50
CA TRP A 97 10.25 5.08 -14.97
C TRP A 97 11.43 5.93 -14.56
N ASP A 98 12.15 6.47 -15.54
CA ASP A 98 13.32 7.34 -15.39
C ASP A 98 12.96 8.82 -15.12
N LYS A 99 11.68 9.09 -14.88
CA LYS A 99 11.12 10.43 -14.71
C LYS A 99 9.86 10.40 -13.83
N PRO A 100 9.39 11.55 -13.34
CA PRO A 100 8.12 11.67 -12.62
C PRO A 100 6.94 11.20 -13.49
N VAL A 101 6.00 10.47 -12.87
CA VAL A 101 4.77 9.98 -13.51
C VAL A 101 3.62 10.07 -12.53
N GLY A 102 2.47 10.61 -12.95
CA GLY A 102 1.30 10.73 -12.08
C GLY A 102 1.60 11.49 -10.78
N PRO A 103 1.21 10.98 -9.58
CA PRO A 103 1.53 11.64 -8.31
C PRO A 103 3.01 11.52 -7.89
N HIS A 104 3.81 10.71 -8.59
CA HIS A 104 5.15 10.32 -8.16
C HIS A 104 6.17 11.39 -8.59
N PRO A 105 6.85 12.06 -7.63
CA PRO A 105 7.61 13.29 -7.89
C PRO A 105 9.00 13.06 -8.49
N ILE A 106 9.52 11.83 -8.46
CA ILE A 106 10.81 11.41 -9.02
C ILE A 106 10.67 10.05 -9.71
N ALA A 107 11.76 9.55 -10.29
CA ALA A 107 11.82 8.23 -10.90
C ALA A 107 11.46 7.11 -9.91
N MET A 108 10.75 6.09 -10.42
CA MET A 108 10.28 4.97 -9.61
C MET A 108 9.99 3.73 -10.46
N PHE A 109 9.71 2.61 -9.79
CA PHE A 109 8.98 1.49 -10.37
C PHE A 109 7.93 0.99 -9.38
N GLU A 110 6.94 0.27 -9.89
CA GLU A 110 5.78 -0.20 -9.13
C GLU A 110 5.74 -1.73 -9.05
N VAL A 111 5.31 -2.24 -7.90
CA VAL A 111 5.01 -3.66 -7.66
C VAL A 111 3.61 -3.77 -7.04
N ASN A 112 2.69 -4.54 -7.64
CA ASN A 112 1.39 -4.82 -7.02
C ASN A 112 1.41 -6.12 -6.22
N LEU A 113 0.68 -6.11 -5.10
CA LEU A 113 0.46 -7.25 -4.21
C LEU A 113 -1.03 -7.60 -4.20
N PHE A 114 -1.34 -8.89 -4.35
CA PHE A 114 -2.70 -9.40 -4.53
C PHE A 114 -3.24 -10.10 -3.29
N THR A 115 -2.37 -10.58 -2.40
CA THR A 115 -2.79 -11.35 -1.21
C THR A 115 -2.08 -10.89 0.06
N PRO A 116 -2.68 -11.12 1.25
CA PRO A 116 -2.00 -10.92 2.53
C PRO A 116 -0.68 -11.70 2.64
N ALA A 117 -0.60 -12.90 2.07
CA ALA A 117 0.62 -13.70 2.06
C ALA A 117 1.74 -13.02 1.24
N GLN A 118 1.42 -12.48 0.06
CA GLN A 118 2.38 -11.71 -0.73
C GLN A 118 2.83 -10.44 0.01
N PHE A 119 1.92 -9.73 0.67
CA PHE A 119 2.28 -8.57 1.49
C PHE A 119 3.20 -8.96 2.65
N GLY A 120 2.85 -10.00 3.40
CA GLY A 120 3.61 -10.53 4.52
C GLY A 120 5.00 -11.06 4.13
N ALA A 121 5.18 -11.54 2.89
CA ALA A 121 6.46 -11.97 2.38
C ALA A 121 7.30 -10.81 1.81
N PHE A 122 6.70 -10.02 0.91
CA PHE A 122 7.40 -9.00 0.14
C PHE A 122 7.83 -7.80 0.99
N ILE A 123 6.97 -7.32 1.91
CA ILE A 123 7.29 -6.10 2.67
C ILE A 123 8.48 -6.31 3.62
N PRO A 124 8.54 -7.37 4.46
CA PRO A 124 9.73 -7.62 5.28
C PRO A 124 10.99 -7.87 4.45
N TRP A 125 10.85 -8.55 3.31
CA TRP A 125 11.96 -8.73 2.39
C TRP A 125 12.48 -7.38 1.84
N LEU A 126 11.57 -6.49 1.45
CA LEU A 126 11.92 -5.17 0.91
C LEU A 126 12.55 -4.28 1.99
N VAL A 127 12.10 -4.37 3.24
CA VAL A 127 12.72 -3.67 4.38
C VAL A 127 14.22 -3.95 4.46
N ILE A 128 14.64 -5.19 4.20
CA ILE A 128 16.05 -5.61 4.24
C ILE A 128 16.79 -5.27 2.94
N ASN A 129 16.14 -5.45 1.78
CA ASN A 129 16.84 -5.46 0.49
C ASN A 129 16.76 -4.15 -0.30
N ARG A 130 15.91 -3.18 0.10
CA ARG A 130 15.75 -1.91 -0.65
C ARG A 130 16.95 -0.96 -0.59
N GLY A 131 17.93 -1.24 0.26
CA GLY A 131 19.09 -0.36 0.46
C GLY A 131 18.68 1.09 0.77
N PRO A 132 19.24 2.09 0.07
CA PRO A 132 18.93 3.50 0.34
C PRO A 132 17.57 3.95 -0.20
N LEU A 133 16.94 3.17 -1.09
CA LEU A 133 15.76 3.58 -1.84
C LEU A 133 14.53 3.67 -0.95
N SER A 134 13.78 4.76 -1.03
CA SER A 134 12.53 4.89 -0.28
C SER A 134 11.37 4.26 -1.05
N ALA A 135 10.38 3.71 -0.34
CA ALA A 135 9.22 3.08 -0.94
C ALA A 135 7.92 3.59 -0.33
N LEU A 136 6.95 3.95 -1.19
CA LEU A 136 5.57 4.24 -0.82
C LEU A 136 4.76 2.96 -0.97
N LEU A 137 3.99 2.61 0.06
CA LEU A 137 3.01 1.56 0.05
C LEU A 137 1.64 2.20 0.23
N HIS A 138 0.68 1.88 -0.61
CA HIS A 138 -0.71 2.27 -0.35
C HIS A 138 -1.68 1.16 -0.73
N PRO A 139 -2.83 1.06 -0.04
CA PRO A 139 -3.87 0.13 -0.44
C PRO A 139 -4.58 0.63 -1.71
N ASN A 140 -5.35 -0.25 -2.33
CA ASN A 140 -6.28 0.05 -3.39
C ASN A 140 -7.71 -0.16 -2.89
N THR A 141 -8.41 0.94 -2.56
CA THR A 141 -9.76 0.90 -1.97
C THR A 141 -10.83 1.57 -2.82
N GLY A 142 -10.43 2.22 -3.91
CA GLY A 142 -11.29 3.08 -4.72
C GLY A 142 -11.28 4.55 -4.30
N ASP A 143 -10.70 4.90 -3.15
CA ASP A 143 -10.42 6.28 -2.75
C ASP A 143 -8.94 6.61 -2.96
N ASP A 144 -8.57 6.80 -4.23
CA ASP A 144 -7.16 6.94 -4.63
C ASP A 144 -6.46 8.11 -3.91
N ILE A 145 -7.18 9.20 -3.59
CA ILE A 145 -6.58 10.34 -2.85
C ILE A 145 -6.26 9.93 -1.42
N ARG A 146 -7.21 9.32 -0.70
CA ARG A 146 -6.98 8.88 0.68
C ARG A 146 -5.95 7.76 0.74
N ASP A 147 -5.94 6.87 -0.25
CA ASP A 147 -5.01 5.77 -0.39
C ASP A 147 -3.56 6.29 -0.50
N HIS A 148 -3.30 7.23 -1.41
CA HIS A 148 -1.97 7.82 -1.60
C HIS A 148 -1.54 8.79 -0.48
N THR A 149 -2.42 9.13 0.46
CA THR A 149 -2.13 10.16 1.48
C THR A 149 -2.26 9.65 2.91
N GLN A 150 -3.48 9.43 3.39
CA GLN A 150 -3.75 9.09 4.79
C GLN A 150 -3.51 7.60 5.08
N ARG A 151 -3.77 6.72 4.11
CA ARG A 151 -3.54 5.27 4.24
C ARG A 151 -2.18 4.81 3.71
N ALA A 152 -1.40 5.75 3.18
CA ALA A 152 -0.06 5.50 2.70
C ALA A 152 0.90 5.21 3.85
N THR A 153 1.79 4.25 3.65
CA THR A 153 2.92 3.94 4.54
C THR A 153 4.21 4.09 3.76
N TRP A 154 5.28 4.56 4.42
CA TRP A 154 6.59 4.74 3.81
C TRP A 154 7.64 3.85 4.46
N LEU A 155 8.45 3.19 3.62
CA LEU A 155 9.71 2.60 4.03
C LEU A 155 10.84 3.56 3.63
N GLY A 156 11.54 4.12 4.62
CA GLY A 156 12.56 5.14 4.37
C GLY A 156 12.00 6.56 4.43
N GLN A 157 12.57 7.47 3.65
CA GLN A 157 12.20 8.88 3.69
C GLN A 157 10.98 9.16 2.78
N PRO A 158 9.90 9.75 3.30
CA PRO A 158 8.75 10.10 2.47
C PRO A 158 9.07 11.18 1.43
N PHE A 159 8.52 11.03 0.23
CA PHE A 159 8.53 12.09 -0.78
C PHE A 159 7.21 12.87 -0.79
N PRO A 160 7.23 14.19 -1.08
CA PRO A 160 6.03 14.99 -1.22
C PRO A 160 5.32 14.66 -2.53
N LEU A 161 4.33 13.76 -2.49
CA LEU A 161 3.55 13.38 -3.66
C LEU A 161 2.79 14.56 -4.27
N GLN A 162 2.62 14.53 -5.59
CA GLN A 162 1.89 15.52 -6.38
C GLN A 162 0.36 15.25 -6.33
N VAL A 163 -0.23 15.31 -5.13
CA VAL A 163 -1.66 14.98 -4.90
C VAL A 163 -2.61 15.86 -5.73
N GLY A 164 -2.23 17.11 -6.00
CA GLY A 164 -3.00 17.99 -6.88
C GLY A 164 -3.10 17.48 -8.33
N LEU A 165 -2.02 16.85 -8.84
CA LEU A 165 -2.03 16.22 -10.16
C LEU A 165 -2.88 14.96 -10.15
N LEU A 166 -2.78 14.13 -9.11
CA LEU A 166 -3.65 12.97 -8.93
C LEU A 166 -5.13 13.36 -8.96
N ARG A 167 -5.53 14.39 -8.21
CA ARG A 167 -6.92 14.87 -8.20
C ARG A 167 -7.41 15.27 -9.60
N LYS A 168 -6.59 16.01 -10.36
CA LYS A 168 -6.93 16.40 -11.74
C LYS A 168 -7.06 15.19 -12.67
N MET A 169 -6.18 14.20 -12.53
CA MET A 169 -6.25 12.96 -13.31
C MET A 169 -7.53 12.19 -13.04
N LEU A 170 -7.93 12.06 -11.77
CA LEU A 170 -9.16 11.38 -11.38
C LEU A 170 -10.41 12.11 -11.89
N GLN A 171 -10.44 13.44 -11.80
CA GLN A 171 -11.52 14.26 -12.36
C GLN A 171 -11.66 14.05 -13.87
N LYS A 172 -10.55 14.12 -14.62
CA LYS A 172 -10.55 13.89 -16.06
C LYS A 172 -11.06 12.48 -16.43
N ARG A 173 -10.62 11.44 -15.72
CA ARG A 173 -11.11 10.06 -15.93
C ARG A 173 -12.61 9.94 -15.69
N ALA A 174 -13.13 10.60 -14.65
CA ALA A 174 -14.56 10.61 -14.35
C ALA A 174 -15.38 11.32 -15.45
N GLU A 175 -14.89 12.44 -15.97
CA GLU A 175 -15.51 13.16 -17.09
C GLU A 175 -15.53 12.33 -18.38
N GLU A 176 -14.43 11.66 -18.71
CA GLU A 176 -14.32 10.79 -19.88
C GLU A 176 -15.28 9.59 -19.77
N ALA A 177 -15.38 8.96 -18.61
CA ALA A 177 -16.30 7.85 -18.36
C ALA A 177 -17.78 8.26 -18.53
N GLN A 178 -18.14 9.45 -18.05
CA GLN A 178 -19.51 9.99 -18.20
C GLN A 178 -19.83 10.36 -19.65
N ASN A 179 -18.87 10.87 -20.41
CA ASN A 179 -19.06 11.24 -21.80
C ASN A 179 -19.17 10.01 -22.71
N GLY A 180 -18.35 8.98 -22.47
CA GLY A 180 -18.42 7.71 -23.22
C GLY A 180 -19.71 6.92 -23.00
N GLN A 181 -20.38 7.10 -21.86
CA GLN A 181 -21.71 6.52 -21.60
C GLN A 181 -22.87 7.28 -22.27
N LYS A 182 -22.67 8.54 -22.67
CA LYS A 182 -23.69 9.36 -23.35
C LYS A 182 -23.69 9.22 -24.86
N THR A 183 -22.62 8.68 -25.45
CA THR A 183 -22.47 8.48 -26.90
C THR A 183 -22.75 7.05 -27.37
N ASN A 184 -23.19 6.16 -26.47
CA ASN A 184 -23.69 4.81 -26.75
C ASN A 184 -25.17 4.73 -26.37
#